data_AF-A0A7W5HFQ7-F1
#
_entry.id   AF-A0A7W5HFQ7-F1
#
_cell.length_a   1.000
_cell.length_b   1.000
_cell.length_c   1.000
_cell.angle_alpha   90.00
_cell.angle_beta   90.00
_cell.angle_gamma   90.00
#
_symmetry.space_group_name_H-M   'P 1'
#
loop_
_entity.id
_entity.type
_entity.pdbx_description
1 polymer ?
#
loop_
_entity_poly.entity_id
_entity_poly.type
_entity_poly.pdbx_seq_one_letter_code
_entity_poly.pdbx_strand_id
1 'polypeptide(L)' 'MDENNVEVVLTHISLIRTGDAVEHNGKLMTVSPGDIKCGFMGHTLFGDSYRLGSIPVRKINLTHAMPARVGSAT' A
#
# COMPACT_ATOMS: atom_id res chain seq x y z
N MET A 1 18.28 5.73 -15.75
CA MET A 1 17.81 4.84 -14.66
C MET A 1 16.86 5.69 -13.86
N ASP A 2 15.56 5.53 -14.08
CA ASP A 2 14.54 6.40 -13.51
C ASP A 2 14.55 6.26 -11.99
N GLU A 3 14.80 7.38 -11.31
CA GLU A 3 14.78 7.50 -9.86
C GLU A 3 13.32 7.45 -9.39
N ASN A 4 12.74 6.25 -9.44
CA ASN A 4 11.45 5.97 -8.81
C ASN A 4 11.67 6.05 -7.30
N ASN A 5 11.32 7.19 -6.70
CA ASN A 5 11.34 7.35 -5.25
C ASN A 5 10.25 6.44 -4.65
N VAL A 6 10.69 5.33 -4.06
CA VAL A 6 9.83 4.37 -3.36
C VAL A 6 9.75 4.79 -1.90
N GLU A 7 8.59 5.27 -1.48
CA GLU A 7 8.35 5.63 -0.08
C GLU A 7 7.59 4.51 0.63
N VAL A 8 8.08 4.10 1.81
CA VAL A 8 7.38 3.13 2.67
C VAL A 8 6.62 3.89 3.75
N VAL A 9 5.30 3.81 3.72
CA VAL A 9 4.41 4.43 4.70
C VAL A 9 3.83 3.36 5.62
N LEU A 10 3.99 3.55 6.92
CA LEU A 10 3.35 2.71 7.93
C LEU A 10 1.89 3.14 8.09
N THR A 11 0.97 2.24 7.82
CA THR A 11 -0.47 2.52 7.88
C THR A 11 -1.25 1.39 8.56
N HIS A 12 -2.45 1.69 9.01
CA HIS A 12 -3.32 0.70 9.61
C HIS A 12 -3.89 -0.24 8.55
N ILE A 13 -4.07 -1.53 8.88
CA ILE A 13 -4.60 -2.55 7.96
C ILE A 13 -5.95 -2.18 7.34
N SER A 14 -6.81 -1.47 8.07
CA SER A 14 -8.12 -1.03 7.55
C SER A 14 -8.04 0.04 6.46
N LEU A 15 -6.88 0.70 6.30
CA LEU A 15 -6.66 1.72 5.29
C LEU A 15 -6.09 1.15 3.99
N ILE A 16 -5.66 -0.11 4.01
CA ILE A 16 -5.18 -0.82 2.82
C ILE A 16 -6.35 -1.12 1.90
N ARG A 17 -6.17 -0.83 0.61
CA ARG A 17 -7.17 -1.06 -0.43
C ARG A 17 -6.61 -1.95 -1.53
N THR A 18 -7.50 -2.56 -2.29
CA THR A 18 -7.15 -3.27 -3.51
C THR A 18 -6.35 -2.35 -4.44
N GLY A 19 -5.23 -2.84 -4.97
CA GLY A 19 -4.31 -2.10 -5.83
C GLY A 19 -3.14 -1.46 -5.08
N ASP A 20 -3.19 -1.38 -3.75
CA ASP A 20 -2.03 -0.93 -2.97
C ASP A 20 -0.89 -1.96 -3.04
N ALA A 21 0.35 -1.48 -3.05
CA ALA A 21 1.52 -2.33 -2.85
C ALA A 21 1.89 -2.32 -1.36
N VAL A 22 2.15 -3.50 -0.79
CA VAL A 22 2.54 -3.65 0.61
C VAL A 22 3.70 -4.65 0.74
N GLU A 23 4.51 -4.48 1.77
CA GLU A 23 5.48 -5.51 2.17
C GLU A 23 4.82 -6.47 3.16
N HIS A 24 4.65 -7.74 2.75
CA HIS A 24 4.13 -8.80 3.59
C HIS A 24 5.11 -9.98 3.62
N ASN A 25 5.50 -10.43 4.82
CA ASN A 25 6.51 -11.49 5.02
C ASN A 25 7.84 -11.26 4.25
N GLY A 26 8.30 -10.00 4.18
CA GLY A 26 9.54 -9.63 3.50
C GLY A 26 9.45 -9.67 1.97
N LYS A 27 8.24 -9.76 1.39
CA LYS A 27 7.99 -9.69 -0.04
C LYS A 27 7.08 -8.52 -0.37
N LEU A 28 7.40 -7.81 -1.45
CA LEU A 28 6.55 -6.76 -1.99
C LEU A 28 5.43 -7.41 -2.81
N MET A 29 4.19 -7.17 -2.41
CA MET A 29 3.00 -7.76 -3.00
C MET A 29 1.96 -6.69 -3.27
N THR A 30 1.29 -6.79 -4.42
CA THR A 30 0.12 -5.96 -4.72
C THR A 30 -1.12 -6.61 -4.15
N VAL A 31 -1.92 -5.84 -3.44
CA VAL A 31 -3.12 -6.31 -2.77
C VAL A 31 -4.24 -6.52 -3.79
N SER A 32 -4.75 -7.74 -3.89
CA SER A 32 -5.88 -8.11 -4.74
C SER A 32 -7.18 -8.19 -3.94
N PRO A 33 -8.37 -8.18 -4.59
CA PRO A 33 -9.64 -8.23 -3.88
C PRO A 33 -9.83 -9.45 -2.96
N GLY A 34 -9.17 -10.57 -3.28
CA GLY A 34 -9.23 -11.79 -2.46
C GLY A 34 -8.30 -11.77 -1.24
N ASP A 35 -7.34 -10.85 -1.20
CA ASP A 35 -6.33 -10.76 -0.15
C ASP A 35 -6.82 -9.95 1.05
N ILE A 36 -7.78 -9.06 0.84
CA ILE A 36 -8.44 -8.30 1.90
C ILE A 36 -9.73 -9.03 2.28
N LYS A 37 -9.88 -9.33 3.56
CA LYS A 37 -11.17 -9.78 4.11
C LYS A 37 -11.54 -8.90 5.29
N CYS A 38 -12.84 -8.62 5.42
CA CYS A 38 -13.41 -7.97 6.57
C CYS A 38 -14.44 -8.92 7.16
N GLY A 39 -14.28 -9.28 8.44
CA GLY A 39 -15.20 -10.17 9.14
C GLY A 39 -15.47 -9.69 10.56
N PHE A 40 -16.15 -10.54 11.35
CA PHE A 40 -16.49 -10.22 12.74
C PHE A 40 -15.26 -9.93 13.62
N MET A 41 -14.10 -10.54 13.30
CA MET A 41 -12.81 -10.32 13.97
C MET A 41 -11.92 -9.28 13.27
N GLY A 42 -12.51 -8.32 12.54
CA GLY A 42 -11.79 -7.21 11.93
C GLY A 42 -11.24 -7.51 10.53
N HIS A 43 -10.27 -6.69 10.12
CA HIS A 43 -9.64 -6.78 8.80
C HIS A 43 -8.50 -7.81 8.80
N THR A 44 -8.42 -8.60 7.75
CA THR A 44 -7.26 -9.42 7.43
C THR A 44 -6.72 -9.07 6.05
N LEU A 45 -5.41 -9.14 5.93
CA LEU A 45 -4.63 -8.84 4.75
C LEU A 45 -3.69 -10.02 4.52
N PHE A 46 -3.84 -10.70 3.38
CA PHE A 46 -3.18 -11.98 3.10
C PHE A 46 -3.44 -13.05 4.18
N GLY A 47 -4.59 -12.98 4.84
CA GLY A 47 -4.96 -13.88 5.94
C GLY A 47 -4.40 -13.50 7.31
N ASP A 48 -3.59 -12.44 7.41
CA ASP A 48 -3.08 -11.92 8.69
C ASP A 48 -3.90 -10.70 9.15
N SER A 49 -4.24 -10.63 10.44
CA SER A 49 -4.94 -9.49 11.04
C SER A 49 -4.00 -8.39 11.53
N TYR A 50 -2.69 -8.59 11.45
CA TYR A 50 -1.67 -7.69 11.97
C TYR A 50 -1.93 -7.34 13.44
N ARG A 51 -2.22 -8.38 14.25
CA ARG A 51 -2.68 -8.27 15.65
C ARG A 51 -3.86 -7.32 15.81
N LEU A 52 -4.94 -7.56 15.05
CA LEU A 52 -6.13 -6.70 15.02
C LEU A 52 -5.79 -5.24 14.69
N GLY A 53 -4.79 -5.03 13.83
CA GLY A 53 -4.30 -3.70 13.46
C GLY A 53 -3.36 -3.02 14.47
N SER A 54 -2.96 -3.70 15.55
CA SER A 54 -1.94 -3.16 16.47
C SER A 54 -0.57 -3.04 15.82
N ILE A 55 -0.28 -3.87 14.81
CA ILE A 55 0.95 -3.78 14.01
C ILE A 55 0.63 -2.99 12.74
N PRO A 56 1.39 -1.94 12.41
CA PRO A 56 1.19 -1.22 11.16
C PRO A 56 1.65 -2.06 9.96
N VAL A 57 0.91 -1.95 8.86
CA VAL A 57 1.26 -2.50 7.55
C VAL A 57 2.23 -1.54 6.86
N ARG A 58 3.27 -2.07 6.22
CA ARG A 58 4.22 -1.32 5.40
C ARG A 58 3.64 -1.16 3.99
N LYS A 59 2.99 -0.03 3.72
CA LYS A 59 2.48 0.32 2.39
C LYS A 59 3.56 1.01 1.56
N ILE A 60 3.65 0.64 0.30
CA ILE A 60 4.59 1.19 -0.66
C ILE A 60 3.86 2.23 -1.52
N ASN A 61 4.30 3.48 -1.44
CA ASN A 61 3.85 4.54 -2.33
C ASN A 61 4.89 4.72 -3.44
N LEU A 62 4.47 4.36 -4.66
CA LEU A 62 5.25 4.65 -5.86
C LEU A 62 4.82 6.03 -6.37
N THR A 63 5.48 7.07 -5.91
CA THR A 63 5.35 8.38 -6.54
C THR A 63 6.18 8.40 -7.80
N HIS A 64 5.55 8.12 -8.93
CA HIS A 64 6.13 8.52 -10.21
C HIS A 64 6.05 10.04 -10.26
N ALA A 65 7.18 10.71 -10.07
CA ALA A 65 7.30 12.14 -10.30
C ALA A 65 7.03 12.39 -11.79
N MET A 66 5.77 12.59 -12.15
CA MET A 66 5.44 13.23 -13.42
C MET A 66 6.13 14.61 -13.39
N PRO A 67 7.10 14.88 -14.28
CA PRO A 67 7.70 16.20 -14.33
C PRO A 67 6.56 17.19 -14.56
N ALA A 68 6.44 18.18 -13.67
CA ALA A 68 5.41 19.19 -13.75
C ALA A 68 5.34 19.71 -15.20
N ARG A 69 4.20 19.51 -15.85
CA ARG A 69 3.95 20.03 -17.19
C ARG A 69 3.95 21.55 -17.07
N VAL A 70 5.09 22.18 -17.33
CA VAL A 70 5.23 23.63 -17.39
C VAL A 70 4.18 24.12 -18.36
N GLY A 71 3.27 24.95 -17.85
CA GLY A 71 2.18 25.50 -18.65
C GLY A 71 2.76 26.27 -19.83
N SER A 72 2.45 25.83 -21.05
CA SER A 72 2.56 26.69 -22.22
C SER A 72 1.39 27.66 -22.16
N ALA A 73 1.60 28.77 -21.44
CA ALA A 73 0.87 30.00 -21.69
C ALA A 73 1.33 30.55 -23.04
N THR A 74 0.42 30.63 -24.02
CA THR A 74 0.38 31.66 -25.09
C THR A 74 -0.99 31.57 -25.76
#